data_AF-A0A8T7DGP4-F1
#
_entry.id   AF-A0A8T7DGP4-F1
#
_cell.length_a   1.000
_cell.length_b   1.000
_cell.length_c   1.000
_cell.angle_alpha   90.00
_cell.angle_beta   90.00
_cell.angle_gamma   90.00
#
_symmetry.space_group_name_H-M   'P 1'
#
loop_
_entity.id
_entity.type
_entity.pdbx_description
1 polymer ?
#
loop_
_entity_poly.entity_id
_entity_poly.type
_entity_poly.pdbx_seq_one_letter_code
_entity_poly.pdbx_strand_id
1 'polypeptide(L)'
;MDVTHLADALYRRLVATVYPPCCVLCGSAGFDQMDICARCYRDLPRIEAACSRCAIPIAAKTGDALLCGQCLRKPPAFDHSISLFSYRDDAIKLIHQLKFNEKLANARLLGYMLAQAVDANTTDRPDCIVPIPLYWKRMRQRGFNQSLEMARVVGRVCDISVNSQSLVRVRDTPSQTGLNKTQRHQ
;
A
#
# COMPACT_ATOMS: atom_id res chain seq x y z
N MET A 1 -30.97 0.95 2.73
CA MET A 1 -30.32 2.28 2.81
C MET A 1 -30.16 2.60 4.28
N ASP A 2 -29.01 2.25 4.82
CA ASP A 2 -28.79 2.07 6.25
C ASP A 2 -28.51 3.40 6.97
N VAL A 3 -29.22 3.67 8.07
CA VAL A 3 -29.11 4.90 8.87
C VAL A 3 -27.68 5.12 9.38
N THR A 4 -26.93 4.03 9.56
CA THR A 4 -25.51 4.02 9.93
C THR A 4 -24.62 4.68 8.88
N HIS A 5 -24.88 4.48 7.58
CA HIS A 5 -24.09 5.09 6.51
C HIS A 5 -24.26 6.61 6.44
N LEU A 6 -25.46 7.12 6.74
CA LEU A 6 -25.74 8.56 6.71
C LEU A 6 -25.05 9.28 7.87
N ALA A 7 -25.10 8.68 9.07
CA ALA A 7 -24.41 9.19 10.26
C ALA A 7 -22.89 9.20 10.06
N ASP A 8 -22.33 8.14 9.46
CA ASP A 8 -20.90 8.05 9.13
C ASP A 8 -20.45 9.10 8.10
N ALA A 9 -21.28 9.35 7.08
CA ALA A 9 -20.99 10.36 6.08
C ALA A 9 -21.04 11.78 6.66
N LEU A 10 -22.02 12.07 7.53
CA LEU A 10 -22.14 13.34 8.25
C LEU A 10 -20.96 13.56 9.21
N TYR A 11 -20.60 12.53 9.99
CA TYR A 11 -19.46 12.58 10.90
C TYR A 11 -18.15 12.86 10.15
N ARG A 12 -17.88 12.11 9.06
CA ARG A 12 -16.69 12.34 8.22
C ARG A 12 -16.65 13.75 7.64
N ARG A 13 -17.81 14.29 7.23
CA ARG A 13 -17.92 15.63 6.66
C ARG A 13 -17.68 16.73 7.71
N LEU A 14 -18.19 16.56 8.93
CA LEU A 14 -17.91 17.44 10.07
C LEU A 14 -16.42 17.42 10.45
N VAL A 15 -15.84 16.24 10.59
CA VAL A 15 -14.39 16.10 10.88
C VAL A 15 -13.55 16.75 9.78
N ALA A 16 -13.87 16.53 8.51
CA ALA A 16 -13.16 17.15 7.38
C ALA A 16 -13.33 18.68 7.31
N THR A 17 -14.36 19.24 7.94
CA THR A 17 -14.55 20.70 8.03
C THR A 17 -13.66 21.32 9.10
N VAL A 18 -13.51 20.63 10.25
CA VAL A 18 -12.67 21.10 11.37
C VAL A 18 -11.19 20.77 11.15
N TYR A 19 -10.91 19.61 10.56
CA TYR A 19 -9.59 19.10 10.22
C TYR A 19 -9.56 18.71 8.73
N PRO A 20 -9.44 19.69 7.82
CA PRO A 20 -9.34 19.39 6.41
C PRO A 20 -8.11 18.53 6.12
N PRO A 21 -8.20 17.57 5.19
CA PRO A 21 -7.04 16.79 4.81
C PRO A 21 -5.96 17.70 4.24
N CYS A 22 -4.71 17.49 4.67
CA CYS A 22 -3.55 18.22 4.18
C CYS A 22 -2.61 17.25 3.46
N CYS A 23 -1.99 17.74 2.38
CA CYS A 23 -1.06 16.96 1.59
C CYS A 23 0.18 16.59 2.42
N VAL A 24 0.41 15.29 2.59
CA VAL A 24 1.56 14.75 3.34
C VAL A 24 2.91 15.04 2.68
N LEU A 25 2.91 15.47 1.41
CA LEU A 25 4.13 15.81 0.65
C LEU A 25 4.43 17.31 0.68
N CYS A 26 3.43 18.18 0.47
CA CYS A 26 3.65 19.62 0.27
C CYS A 26 2.84 20.54 1.20
N GLY A 27 1.99 20.00 2.07
CA GLY A 27 1.18 20.76 3.03
C GLY A 27 -0.04 21.50 2.47
N SER A 28 -0.24 21.53 1.15
CA SER A 28 -1.44 22.12 0.52
C SER A 28 -2.71 21.33 0.85
N ALA A 29 -3.89 21.89 0.60
CA ALA A 29 -5.16 21.19 0.79
C ALA A 29 -5.20 19.86 0.00
N GLY A 30 -5.63 18.80 0.68
CA GLY A 30 -5.92 17.50 0.09
C GLY A 30 -7.16 17.56 -0.81
N PHE A 31 -7.36 16.54 -1.63
CA PHE A 31 -8.57 16.38 -2.45
C PHE A 31 -9.24 15.03 -2.18
N ASP A 32 -10.53 14.92 -2.47
CA ASP A 32 -11.31 13.68 -2.34
C ASP A 32 -11.13 12.95 -1.00
N GLN A 33 -11.05 13.72 0.10
CA GLN A 33 -10.83 13.21 1.47
C GLN A 33 -9.49 12.48 1.68
N MET A 34 -8.55 12.59 0.74
CA MET A 34 -7.20 12.04 0.82
C MET A 34 -6.19 13.05 1.35
N ASP A 35 -5.21 12.56 2.11
CA ASP A 35 -4.08 13.34 2.64
C ASP A 35 -3.03 13.69 1.57
N ILE A 36 -3.44 13.97 0.34
CA ILE A 36 -2.58 14.36 -0.78
C ILE A 36 -3.32 15.36 -1.65
N CYS A 37 -2.63 16.37 -2.18
CA CYS A 37 -3.23 17.32 -3.11
C CYS A 37 -3.24 16.76 -4.55
N ALA A 38 -4.11 17.30 -5.40
CA ALA A 38 -4.28 16.81 -6.78
C ALA A 38 -2.98 16.88 -7.61
N ARG A 39 -2.12 17.88 -7.37
CA ARG A 39 -0.82 18.00 -8.04
C ARG A 39 0.10 16.84 -7.66
N CYS A 40 0.40 16.69 -6.36
CA CYS A 40 1.28 15.63 -5.88
C CYS A 40 0.75 14.23 -6.21
N TYR A 41 -0.57 14.03 -6.23
CA TYR A 41 -1.18 12.77 -6.63
C TYR A 41 -0.94 12.41 -8.10
N ARG A 42 -0.98 13.40 -9.01
CA ARG A 42 -0.66 13.20 -10.43
C ARG A 42 0.82 12.94 -10.65
N ASP A 43 1.67 13.57 -9.86
CA ASP A 43 3.14 13.45 -9.98
C ASP A 43 3.69 12.12 -9.42
N LEU A 44 2.86 11.32 -8.74
CA LEU A 44 3.28 10.00 -8.25
C LEU A 44 3.67 9.08 -9.41
N PRO A 45 4.80 8.34 -9.30
CA PRO A 45 5.35 7.53 -10.39
C PRO A 45 4.57 6.22 -10.57
N ARG A 46 3.36 6.32 -11.11
CA ARG A 46 2.47 5.18 -11.39
C ARG A 46 3.08 4.21 -12.39
N ILE A 47 2.72 2.94 -12.25
CA ILE A 47 3.09 1.91 -13.20
C ILE A 47 1.94 1.79 -14.21
N GLU A 48 2.15 2.23 -15.44
CA GLU A 48 1.14 2.19 -16.51
C GLU A 48 0.93 0.78 -17.07
N ALA A 49 2.03 0.03 -17.23
CA ALA A 49 2.01 -1.35 -17.72
C ALA A 49 2.96 -2.18 -16.86
N ALA A 50 2.45 -3.29 -16.32
CA ALA A 50 3.17 -4.16 -15.41
C ALA A 50 2.99 -5.63 -15.81
N CYS A 51 3.96 -6.45 -15.43
CA CYS A 51 3.80 -7.90 -15.48
C CYS A 51 2.59 -8.32 -14.63
N SER A 52 1.63 -9.04 -15.20
CA SER A 52 0.41 -9.49 -14.52
C SER A 52 0.71 -10.40 -13.32
N ARG A 53 1.88 -11.07 -13.30
CA ARG A 53 2.34 -11.90 -12.19
C ARG A 53 3.11 -11.08 -11.15
N CYS A 54 4.28 -10.54 -11.49
CA CYS A 54 5.19 -9.93 -10.50
C CYS A 54 5.11 -8.40 -10.35
N ALA A 55 4.22 -7.73 -11.08
CA ALA A 55 4.05 -6.26 -11.10
C ALA A 55 5.29 -5.45 -11.51
N ILE A 56 6.33 -6.08 -12.08
CA ILE A 56 7.48 -5.35 -12.63
C ILE A 56 7.02 -4.52 -13.84
N PRO A 57 7.39 -3.23 -13.94
CA PRO A 57 7.08 -2.41 -15.11
C PRO A 57 7.61 -3.02 -16.40
N ILE A 58 6.80 -2.95 -17.46
CA ILE A 58 7.14 -3.45 -18.79
C ILE A 58 6.86 -2.36 -19.83
N ALA A 59 7.63 -2.35 -20.92
CA ALA A 59 7.50 -1.35 -21.97
C ALA A 59 6.30 -1.59 -22.91
N ALA A 60 5.82 -2.83 -23.01
CA ALA A 60 4.76 -3.22 -23.93
C ALA A 60 3.37 -2.93 -23.33
N LYS A 61 2.51 -2.26 -24.10
CA LYS A 61 1.12 -1.92 -23.74
C LYS A 61 0.07 -2.85 -24.37
N THR A 62 0.48 -3.84 -25.17
CA THR A 62 -0.44 -4.62 -26.01
C THR A 62 -0.31 -6.13 -25.80
N GLY A 63 -1.46 -6.76 -25.46
CA GLY A 63 -1.63 -8.21 -25.32
C GLY A 63 -2.35 -8.60 -24.01
N ASP A 64 -3.16 -9.65 -24.06
CA ASP A 64 -3.77 -10.25 -22.87
C ASP A 64 -2.68 -10.85 -21.96
N ALA A 65 -2.80 -10.58 -20.65
CA ALA A 65 -1.90 -11.05 -19.58
C ALA A 65 -0.39 -10.94 -19.88
N LEU A 66 0.12 -9.70 -19.93
CA LEU A 66 1.54 -9.44 -20.13
C LEU A 66 2.41 -10.07 -19.03
N LEU A 67 3.19 -11.10 -19.38
CA LEU A 67 4.18 -11.72 -18.50
C LEU A 67 5.60 -11.26 -18.87
N CYS A 68 6.40 -10.90 -17.86
CA CYS A 68 7.82 -10.60 -18.07
C CYS A 68 8.65 -11.88 -18.28
N GLY A 69 9.81 -11.76 -18.95
CA GLY A 69 10.68 -12.90 -19.25
C GLY A 69 11.13 -13.69 -18.01
N GLN A 70 11.26 -13.04 -16.84
CA GLN A 70 11.58 -13.74 -15.60
C GLN A 70 10.41 -14.63 -15.13
N CYS A 71 9.18 -14.13 -15.20
CA CYS A 71 8.00 -14.90 -14.79
C CYS A 71 7.69 -16.06 -15.74
N LEU A 72 8.03 -15.92 -17.04
CA LEU A 72 7.94 -17.00 -18.01
C LEU A 72 8.95 -18.12 -17.74
N ARG A 73 10.20 -17.77 -17.38
CA ARG A 73 11.27 -18.76 -17.15
C ARG A 73 11.21 -19.41 -15.77
N LYS A 74 10.93 -18.62 -14.73
CA LYS A 74 10.91 -19.08 -13.34
C LYS A 74 9.77 -18.36 -12.60
N PRO A 75 8.56 -18.93 -12.65
CA PRO A 75 7.42 -18.39 -11.92
C PRO A 75 7.73 -18.22 -10.42
N PRO A 76 7.38 -17.08 -9.80
CA PRO A 76 7.41 -16.94 -8.35
C PRO A 76 6.37 -17.85 -7.67
N ALA A 77 6.50 -18.01 -6.35
CA ALA A 77 5.58 -18.79 -5.51
C ALA A 77 4.26 -18.05 -5.18
N PHE A 78 3.84 -17.12 -6.03
CA PHE A 78 2.58 -16.37 -5.90
C PHE A 78 1.95 -16.21 -7.28
N ASP A 79 0.63 -16.10 -7.32
CA ASP A 79 -0.12 -15.99 -8.58
C ASP A 79 -0.01 -14.60 -9.18
N HIS A 80 -0.23 -13.58 -8.36
CA HIS A 80 -0.28 -12.18 -8.77
C HIS A 80 0.27 -11.25 -7.67
N SER A 81 0.70 -10.07 -8.09
CA SER A 81 1.17 -8.99 -7.23
C SER A 81 0.62 -7.67 -7.76
N ILE A 82 0.31 -6.75 -6.86
CA ILE A 82 -0.18 -5.41 -7.19
C ILE A 82 0.84 -4.40 -6.66
N SER A 83 1.33 -3.53 -7.52
CA SER A 83 2.21 -2.43 -7.16
C SER A 83 1.64 -1.11 -7.65
N LEU A 84 1.48 -0.15 -6.74
CA LEU A 84 0.96 1.17 -7.06
C LEU A 84 1.93 2.03 -7.87
N PHE A 85 3.22 1.95 -7.51
CA PHE A 85 4.22 2.89 -7.96
C PHE A 85 5.54 2.21 -8.29
N SER A 86 6.29 2.81 -9.20
CA SER A 86 7.73 2.57 -9.30
C SER A 86 8.42 3.12 -8.05
N TYR A 87 9.43 2.42 -7.54
CA TYR A 87 10.17 2.85 -6.35
C TYR A 87 11.15 3.99 -6.68
N ARG A 88 10.62 5.20 -6.89
CA ARG A 88 11.36 6.44 -7.15
C ARG A 88 10.61 7.67 -6.60
N ASP A 89 11.27 8.82 -6.60
CA ASP A 89 10.67 10.13 -6.34
C ASP A 89 9.82 10.20 -5.06
N ASP A 90 8.64 10.81 -5.14
CA ASP A 90 7.74 11.01 -3.99
C ASP A 90 7.16 9.69 -3.43
N ALA A 91 7.14 8.60 -4.21
CA ALA A 91 6.76 7.29 -3.69
C ALA A 91 7.77 6.80 -2.63
N ILE A 92 9.07 7.05 -2.83
CA ILE A 92 10.09 6.74 -1.81
C ILE A 92 9.83 7.56 -0.54
N LYS A 93 9.53 8.85 -0.68
CA LYS A 93 9.28 9.74 0.47
C LYS A 93 8.09 9.25 1.29
N LEU A 94 6.96 8.92 0.65
CA LEU A 94 5.77 8.39 1.32
C LEU A 94 6.08 7.11 2.10
N ILE A 95 6.77 6.16 1.45
CA ILE A 95 7.15 4.87 2.04
C ILE A 95 8.13 5.06 3.20
N HIS A 96 9.12 5.94 3.05
CA HIS A 96 10.11 6.22 4.09
C HIS A 96 9.48 6.90 5.30
N GLN A 97 8.64 7.92 5.08
CA GLN A 97 7.92 8.59 6.15
C GLN A 97 7.04 7.62 6.94
N LEU A 98 6.41 6.65 6.26
CA LEU A 98 5.65 5.60 6.93
C LEU A 98 6.55 4.60 7.67
N LYS A 99 7.70 4.20 7.11
CA LYS A 99 8.58 3.19 7.74
C LYS A 99 9.43 3.75 8.89
N PHE A 100 9.77 5.04 8.86
CA PHE A 100 10.83 5.58 9.73
C PHE A 100 10.43 6.82 10.51
N ASN A 101 9.40 7.56 10.09
CA ASN A 101 9.03 8.84 10.69
C ASN A 101 7.62 8.84 11.31
N GLU A 102 7.06 7.64 11.52
CA GLU A 102 5.78 7.43 12.20
C GLU A 102 4.59 8.20 11.59
N LYS A 103 4.66 8.52 10.30
CA LYS A 103 3.59 9.22 9.58
C LYS A 103 2.47 8.26 9.21
N LEU A 104 1.63 7.90 10.19
CA LEU A 104 0.48 7.00 10.02
C LEU A 104 -0.54 7.48 8.98
N ALA A 105 -0.66 8.80 8.76
CA ALA A 105 -1.45 9.35 7.66
C ALA A 105 -1.06 8.75 6.29
N ASN A 106 0.22 8.42 6.10
CA ASN A 106 0.69 7.77 4.88
C ASN A 106 0.17 6.33 4.75
N ALA A 107 -0.06 5.61 5.85
CA ALA A 107 -0.71 4.29 5.79
C ALA A 107 -2.15 4.40 5.32
N ARG A 108 -2.88 5.43 5.77
CA ARG A 108 -4.24 5.73 5.29
C ARG A 108 -4.26 6.04 3.81
N LEU A 109 -3.40 6.95 3.36
CA LEU A 109 -3.29 7.35 1.96
C LEU A 109 -2.89 6.17 1.06
N LEU A 110 -1.79 5.49 1.38
CA LEU A 110 -1.28 4.37 0.58
C LEU A 110 -2.23 3.16 0.63
N GLY A 111 -2.87 2.92 1.76
CA GLY A 111 -3.87 1.87 1.92
C GLY A 111 -5.12 2.13 1.07
N TYR A 112 -5.59 3.37 1.01
CA TYR A 112 -6.73 3.74 0.17
C TYR A 112 -6.41 3.59 -1.32
N MET A 113 -5.24 4.07 -1.76
CA MET A 113 -4.76 3.86 -3.13
C MET A 113 -4.60 2.37 -3.46
N LEU A 114 -4.11 1.57 -2.51
CA LEU A 114 -3.97 0.12 -2.68
C LEU A 114 -5.32 -0.57 -2.80
N ALA A 115 -6.30 -0.17 -2.00
CA ALA A 115 -7.67 -0.68 -2.09
C ALA A 115 -8.27 -0.43 -3.48
N GLN A 116 -8.14 0.80 -4.00
CA GLN A 116 -8.57 1.13 -5.36
C GLN A 116 -7.89 0.25 -6.42
N ALA A 117 -6.59 -0.03 -6.26
CA ALA A 117 -5.88 -0.91 -7.17
C ALA A 117 -6.31 -2.38 -7.04
N VAL A 118 -6.57 -2.87 -5.83
CA VAL A 118 -7.11 -4.22 -5.60
C VAL A 118 -8.47 -4.36 -6.26
N ASP A 119 -9.38 -3.38 -6.06
CA ASP A 119 -10.70 -3.35 -6.70
C ASP A 119 -10.62 -3.36 -8.22
N ALA A 120 -9.68 -2.61 -8.80
CA ALA A 120 -9.53 -2.52 -10.25
C ALA A 120 -8.87 -3.74 -10.89
N ASN A 121 -8.09 -4.53 -10.13
CA ASN A 121 -7.28 -5.64 -10.68
C ASN A 121 -7.75 -7.03 -10.24
N THR A 122 -8.75 -7.13 -9.36
CA THR A 122 -9.18 -8.39 -8.79
C THR A 122 -10.68 -8.58 -8.99
N THR A 123 -11.06 -9.60 -9.75
CA THR A 123 -12.47 -9.99 -9.92
C THR A 123 -12.97 -10.80 -8.72
N ASP A 124 -12.16 -11.74 -8.24
CA ASP A 124 -12.49 -12.60 -7.10
C ASP A 124 -11.80 -12.11 -5.83
N ARG A 125 -12.59 -11.79 -4.81
CA ARG A 125 -12.03 -11.31 -3.54
C ARG A 125 -11.31 -12.45 -2.81
N PRO A 126 -10.11 -12.21 -2.25
CA PRO A 126 -9.47 -13.20 -1.39
C PRO A 126 -10.25 -13.36 -0.09
N ASP A 127 -10.19 -14.54 0.52
CA ASP A 127 -10.87 -14.83 1.79
C ASP A 127 -10.37 -13.95 2.94
N CYS A 128 -9.08 -13.62 2.93
CA CYS A 128 -8.46 -12.78 3.95
C CYS A 128 -7.19 -12.06 3.46
N ILE A 129 -6.83 -11.00 4.18
CA ILE A 129 -5.56 -10.30 4.08
C ILE A 129 -4.70 -10.67 5.27
N VAL A 130 -3.49 -11.17 5.01
CA VAL A 130 -2.51 -11.51 6.05
C VAL A 130 -1.33 -10.52 5.98
N PRO A 131 -1.25 -9.51 6.87
CA PRO A 131 -0.16 -8.55 6.87
C PRO A 131 1.14 -9.19 7.36
N ILE A 132 2.27 -8.78 6.77
CA ILE A 132 3.58 -9.32 7.16
C ILE A 132 3.98 -8.74 8.53
N PRO A 133 4.27 -9.58 9.54
CA PRO A 133 4.63 -9.11 10.88
C PRO A 133 6.04 -8.51 10.95
N LEU A 134 6.23 -7.58 11.88
CA LEU A 134 7.55 -7.12 12.31
C LEU A 134 8.07 -8.01 13.45
N TYR A 135 9.39 -8.06 13.60
CA TYR A 135 10.00 -8.65 14.80
C TYR A 135 9.68 -7.76 16.01
N TRP A 136 9.43 -8.36 17.18
CA TRP A 136 8.88 -7.65 18.34
C TRP A 136 9.73 -6.44 18.79
N LYS A 137 11.07 -6.52 18.69
CA LYS A 137 11.94 -5.35 18.99
C LYS A 137 11.67 -4.18 18.04
N ARG A 138 11.52 -4.46 16.75
CA ARG A 138 11.21 -3.44 15.74
C ARG A 138 9.80 -2.90 15.89
N MET A 139 8.84 -3.76 16.28
CA MET A 139 7.48 -3.32 16.64
C MET A 139 7.51 -2.35 17.82
N ARG A 140 8.27 -2.66 18.89
CA ARG A 140 8.44 -1.78 20.06
C ARG A 140 9.13 -0.46 19.70
N GLN A 141 10.15 -0.51 18.83
CA GLN A 141 10.88 0.69 18.40
C GLN A 141 10.03 1.61 17.52
N ARG A 142 9.25 1.03 16.59
CA ARG A 142 8.43 1.78 15.62
C ARG A 142 7.04 2.17 16.15
N GLY A 143 6.55 1.47 17.17
CA GLY A 143 5.20 1.65 17.72
C GLY A 143 4.07 1.00 16.91
N PHE A 144 4.27 0.70 15.63
CA PHE A 144 3.25 0.12 14.76
C PHE A 144 3.84 -0.79 13.66
N ASN A 145 2.97 -1.58 13.02
CA ASN A 145 3.31 -2.37 11.83
C ASN A 145 2.69 -1.74 10.59
N GLN A 146 3.50 -1.11 9.74
CA GLN A 146 3.05 -0.47 8.50
C GLN A 146 2.22 -1.39 7.59
N SER A 147 2.55 -2.69 7.53
CA SER A 147 1.79 -3.65 6.72
C SER A 147 0.40 -3.87 7.28
N LEU A 148 0.27 -3.92 8.61
CA LEU A 148 -1.01 -4.06 9.29
C LEU A 148 -1.87 -2.81 9.13
N GLU A 149 -1.28 -1.61 9.27
CA GLU A 149 -2.02 -0.36 9.11
C GLU A 149 -2.57 -0.19 7.68
N MET A 150 -1.78 -0.53 6.66
CA MET A 150 -2.28 -0.56 5.28
C MET A 150 -3.34 -1.64 5.08
N ALA A 151 -3.13 -2.85 5.60
CA ALA A 151 -4.09 -3.95 5.49
C ALA A 151 -5.44 -3.62 6.12
N ARG A 152 -5.48 -2.92 7.26
CA ARG A 152 -6.73 -2.45 7.88
C ARG A 152 -7.53 -1.51 6.98
N VAL A 153 -6.84 -0.65 6.23
CA VAL A 153 -7.51 0.26 5.29
C VAL A 153 -8.05 -0.52 4.10
N VAL A 154 -7.23 -1.40 3.50
CA VAL A 154 -7.66 -2.24 2.37
C VAL A 154 -8.82 -3.14 2.77
N GLY A 155 -8.73 -3.85 3.89
CA GLY A 155 -9.79 -4.72 4.37
C GLY A 155 -11.11 -3.98 4.63
N ARG A 156 -11.05 -2.75 5.15
CA ARG A 156 -12.25 -1.92 5.33
C ARG A 156 -12.86 -1.45 4.01
N VAL A 157 -12.04 -1.03 3.05
CA VAL A 157 -12.52 -0.48 1.78
C VAL A 157 -13.03 -1.58 0.84
N CYS A 158 -12.33 -2.71 0.79
CA CYS A 158 -12.65 -3.83 -0.09
C CYS A 158 -13.55 -4.89 0.55
N ASP A 159 -13.95 -4.69 1.82
CA ASP A 159 -14.70 -5.66 2.64
C ASP A 159 -14.04 -7.05 2.73
N ILE A 160 -12.74 -7.07 3.08
CA ILE A 160 -11.95 -8.29 3.22
C ILE A 160 -11.45 -8.41 4.67
N SER A 161 -11.60 -9.60 5.25
CA SER A 161 -11.14 -9.88 6.61
C SER A 161 -9.61 -9.72 6.75
N VAL A 162 -9.14 -9.12 7.84
CA VAL A 162 -7.70 -8.94 8.10
C VAL A 162 -7.26 -9.87 9.22
N ASN A 163 -6.41 -10.85 8.91
CA ASN A 163 -5.89 -11.83 9.84
C ASN A 163 -4.44 -11.51 10.22
N SER A 164 -4.25 -10.81 11.33
CA SER A 164 -2.93 -10.40 11.84
C SER A 164 -2.24 -11.42 12.75
N GLN A 165 -2.87 -12.57 12.99
CA GLN A 165 -2.42 -13.55 14.00
C GLN A 165 -1.79 -14.79 13.38
N SER A 166 -2.01 -15.06 12.09
CA SER A 166 -1.54 -16.29 11.44
C SER A 166 -0.05 -16.32 11.12
N LEU A 167 0.62 -15.16 11.15
CA LEU A 167 2.06 -15.07 10.92
C LEU A 167 2.75 -14.47 12.14
N VAL A 168 3.87 -15.08 12.53
CA VAL A 168 4.78 -14.55 13.55
C VAL A 168 6.19 -14.45 12.98
N ARG A 169 6.83 -13.29 13.16
CA ARG A 169 8.24 -13.13 12.81
C ARG A 169 9.11 -13.55 13.99
N VAL A 170 9.73 -14.72 13.89
CA VAL A 170 10.53 -15.33 14.98
C VAL A 170 12.01 -14.91 14.99
N ARG A 171 12.54 -14.35 13.90
CA ARG A 171 13.94 -13.92 13.78
C ARG A 171 14.09 -12.41 13.62
N ASP A 172 15.07 -11.86 14.34
CA ASP A 172 15.52 -10.47 14.15
C ASP A 172 16.55 -10.42 13.02
N THR A 173 16.07 -10.20 11.80
CA THR A 173 16.96 -10.05 10.64
C THR A 173 17.45 -8.60 10.57
N PRO A 174 18.75 -8.37 10.28
CA PRO A 174 19.30 -7.04 10.06
C PRO A 174 18.48 -6.23 9.05
N SER A 175 18.58 -4.91 9.15
CA SER A 175 17.97 -4.04 8.15
C SER A 175 18.53 -4.34 6.76
N GLN A 176 17.66 -4.58 5.79
CA GLN A 176 18.08 -4.70 4.39
C GLN A 176 18.28 -3.33 3.71
N THR A 177 18.02 -2.23 4.43
CA THR A 177 18.29 -0.87 3.96
C THR A 177 19.80 -0.70 3.76
N GLY A 178 20.22 -0.31 2.57
CA GLY A 178 21.64 -0.16 2.23
C GLY A 178 22.31 -1.43 1.70
N LEU A 179 21.65 -2.60 1.78
CA LEU A 179 22.17 -3.83 1.18
C LEU A 179 21.95 -3.85 -0.32
N ASN A 180 22.95 -4.30 -1.08
CA ASN A 180 22.83 -4.60 -2.50
C ASN A 180 22.03 -5.90 -2.73
N LYS A 181 21.69 -6.19 -3.99
CA LYS A 181 20.85 -7.36 -4.35
C LYS A 181 21.41 -8.67 -3.79
N THR A 182 22.71 -8.91 -3.94
CA THR A 182 23.39 -10.13 -3.49
C THR A 182 23.32 -10.28 -1.96
N GLN A 183 23.55 -9.18 -1.23
CA GLN A 183 23.50 -9.15 0.24
C GLN A 183 22.09 -9.39 0.80
N ARG A 184 21.02 -9.20 0.00
CA ARG A 184 19.64 -9.47 0.44
C ARG A 184 19.22 -10.94 0.31
N HIS A 185 19.99 -11.76 -0.41
CA HIS A 185 19.72 -13.19 -0.58
C HIS A 185 20.43 -14.07 0.46
N GLN A 186 21.16 -13.47 1.40
CA GLN A 186 21.78 -14.10 2.56
C GLN A 186 20.91 -13.90 3.80
#